data_AF-A0A5Q0UHE0-F1
#
_entry.id   AF-A0A5Q0UHE0-F1
#
_cell.length_a   1.000
_cell.length_b   1.000
_cell.length_c   1.000
_cell.angle_alpha   90.00
_cell.angle_beta   90.00
_cell.angle_gamma   90.00
#
_symmetry.space_group_name_H-M   'P 1'
#
loop_
_entity.id
_entity.type
_entity.pdbx_description
1 polymer ?
#
loop_
_entity_poly.entity_id
_entity_poly.type
_entity_poly.pdbx_seq_one_letter_code
_entity_poly.pdbx_strand_id
1 'polypeptide(L)'
;MTDSVDEHLLTAAKLYEQVRGDLDGDERLLPHTAIVDDAQDRAALSFLETAFGETDDLPSSSRTFEGTSLGRVLASKQITDTATQAVAQGNGSIMSHLVGVTEQDLDASSLRLPMMLLDQIENNGAPSFITAAGNPNTGKTNTAILLIQLRALDLDDLLVLSNVRTWDQTDIVVTSAHDLAVQLLEHRDRPKAILIDEGSTHFDARTNRHEVAEQYTPLAKRYAKIGVDMEAVVVHTGKDLHPERKRLSTLAMYKAAKKSAEFFDTWPAGSDAPTDRLFGGSLEQIEKATGYDPDDAAPWAWDLRAGLFEKDINWDDLLDLLRDTGPIERSS
;
A
#
# COMPACT_ATOMS: atom_id res chain seq x y z
N MET A 1 9.14 0.97 -19.67
CA MET A 1 9.66 -0.41 -19.66
C MET A 1 9.88 -0.75 -18.20
N THR A 2 8.88 -1.29 -17.54
CA THR A 2 8.92 -1.74 -16.14
C THR A 2 8.02 -2.97 -16.02
N ASP A 3 8.26 -3.94 -16.91
CA ASP A 3 8.07 -5.34 -16.56
C ASP A 3 9.32 -5.73 -15.79
N SER A 4 9.21 -5.88 -14.48
CA SER A 4 9.82 -7.01 -13.77
C SER A 4 9.43 -6.87 -12.30
N VAL A 5 8.65 -7.80 -11.79
CA VAL A 5 9.03 -8.38 -10.49
C VAL A 5 10.52 -8.65 -10.63
N ASP A 6 11.36 -7.95 -9.87
CA ASP A 6 12.82 -7.96 -10.02
C ASP A 6 13.25 -9.41 -10.26
N GLU A 7 13.61 -9.74 -11.51
CA GLU A 7 13.83 -11.13 -11.92
C GLU A 7 14.93 -11.76 -11.06
N HIS A 8 15.80 -10.91 -10.50
CA HIS A 8 16.80 -11.27 -9.53
C HIS A 8 16.21 -11.77 -8.19
N LEU A 9 15.13 -11.16 -7.69
CA LEU A 9 14.42 -11.63 -6.49
C LEU A 9 13.71 -12.95 -6.75
N LEU A 10 13.05 -13.09 -7.89
CA LEU A 10 12.35 -14.33 -8.26
C LEU A 10 13.35 -15.48 -8.52
N THR A 11 14.49 -15.19 -9.14
CA THR A 11 15.56 -16.16 -9.37
C THR A 11 16.24 -16.55 -8.06
N ALA A 12 16.44 -15.61 -7.14
CA ALA A 12 16.97 -15.90 -5.80
C ALA A 12 16.02 -16.78 -4.97
N ALA A 13 14.70 -16.54 -5.06
CA ALA A 13 13.70 -17.39 -4.40
C ALA A 13 13.67 -18.81 -4.97
N LYS A 14 13.75 -18.97 -6.31
CA LYS A 14 13.80 -20.30 -6.95
C LYS A 14 15.10 -21.06 -6.63
N LEU A 15 16.23 -20.36 -6.56
CA LEU A 15 17.50 -20.96 -6.17
C LEU A 15 17.42 -21.52 -4.74
N TYR A 16 16.71 -20.82 -3.85
CA TYR A 16 16.50 -21.25 -2.48
C TYR A 16 15.64 -22.52 -2.36
N GLU A 17 14.52 -22.57 -3.07
CA GLU A 17 13.66 -23.76 -3.09
C GLU A 17 14.41 -24.98 -3.66
N GLN A 18 15.30 -24.77 -4.64
CA GLN A 18 16.19 -25.84 -5.14
C GLN A 18 17.20 -26.30 -4.08
N VAL A 19 17.83 -25.38 -3.33
CA VAL A 19 18.78 -25.72 -2.26
C VAL A 19 18.12 -26.48 -1.11
N ARG A 20 16.85 -26.19 -0.81
CA ARG A 20 16.04 -26.94 0.17
C ARG A 20 15.51 -28.29 -0.34
N GLY A 21 15.59 -28.54 -1.65
CA GLY A 21 15.05 -29.74 -2.28
C GLY A 21 13.54 -29.69 -2.54
N ASP A 22 12.94 -28.50 -2.50
CA ASP A 22 11.50 -28.25 -2.73
C ASP A 22 11.17 -28.02 -4.22
N LEU A 23 12.19 -27.94 -5.08
CA LEU A 23 12.09 -27.90 -6.55
C LEU A 23 12.92 -29.02 -7.20
N ASP A 24 12.39 -29.59 -8.29
CA ASP A 24 13.15 -30.51 -9.15
C ASP A 24 14.32 -29.77 -9.83
N GLY A 25 15.55 -30.02 -9.38
CA GLY A 25 16.77 -29.33 -9.84
C GLY A 25 18.07 -30.09 -9.58
N ASP A 26 19.20 -29.44 -9.81
CA ASP A 26 20.54 -30.00 -9.60
C ASP A 26 20.87 -30.13 -8.11
N GLU A 27 21.05 -31.36 -7.62
CA GLU A 27 21.27 -31.72 -6.21
C GLU A 27 22.67 -31.33 -5.67
N ARG A 28 23.53 -30.70 -6.48
CA ARG A 28 24.92 -30.37 -6.10
C ARG A 28 25.08 -29.07 -5.31
N LEU A 29 24.00 -28.31 -5.11
CA LEU A 29 24.06 -27.07 -4.35
C LEU A 29 24.12 -27.39 -2.85
N LEU A 30 25.04 -26.72 -2.13
CA LEU A 30 25.21 -26.89 -0.70
C LEU A 30 24.31 -25.93 0.08
N PRO A 31 23.92 -26.24 1.33
CA PRO A 31 22.92 -25.47 2.07
C PRO A 31 23.26 -24.00 2.31
N HIS A 32 24.56 -23.67 2.39
CA HIS A 32 25.05 -22.30 2.63
C HIS A 32 25.16 -21.44 1.35
N THR A 33 24.72 -21.96 0.20
CA THR A 33 24.68 -21.23 -1.08
C THR A 33 23.86 -19.95 -0.95
N ALA A 34 24.36 -18.84 -1.50
CA ALA A 34 23.73 -17.50 -1.48
C ALA A 34 23.50 -16.86 -0.08
N ILE A 35 23.92 -17.51 1.00
CA ILE A 35 23.80 -17.01 2.39
C ILE A 35 25.14 -16.48 2.91
N VAL A 36 26.24 -17.14 2.55
CA VAL A 36 27.57 -16.85 3.09
C VAL A 36 28.37 -16.06 2.07
N ASP A 37 28.54 -14.76 2.30
CA ASP A 37 29.24 -13.86 1.40
C ASP A 37 30.77 -14.01 1.52
N ASP A 38 31.28 -14.13 2.75
CA ASP A 38 32.71 -14.31 3.01
C ASP A 38 33.27 -15.59 2.37
N ALA A 39 34.34 -15.41 1.60
CA ALA A 39 34.91 -16.49 0.79
C ALA A 39 35.64 -17.55 1.64
N GLN A 40 36.21 -17.18 2.78
CA GLN A 40 36.91 -18.11 3.67
C GLN A 40 35.91 -18.95 4.45
N ASP A 41 34.87 -18.33 4.99
CA ASP A 41 33.80 -19.02 5.73
C ASP A 41 33.03 -19.97 4.80
N ARG A 42 32.71 -19.53 3.59
CA ARG A 42 32.07 -20.37 2.57
C ARG A 42 32.92 -21.58 2.18
N ALA A 43 34.23 -21.40 2.03
CA ALA A 43 35.14 -22.52 1.71
C ALA A 43 35.24 -23.53 2.85
N ALA A 44 35.29 -23.05 4.10
CA ALA A 44 35.30 -23.92 5.29
C ALA A 44 34.00 -24.72 5.42
N LEU A 45 32.84 -24.08 5.23
CA LEU A 45 31.54 -24.75 5.26
C LEU A 45 31.37 -25.76 4.13
N SER A 46 31.79 -25.42 2.89
CA SER A 46 31.78 -26.38 1.77
C SER A 46 32.63 -27.61 2.04
N PHE A 47 33.80 -27.43 2.63
CA PHE A 47 34.68 -28.53 3.01
C PHE A 47 34.03 -29.44 4.05
N LEU A 48 33.42 -28.84 5.09
CA LEU A 48 32.75 -29.59 6.16
C LEU A 48 31.52 -30.35 5.64
N GLU A 49 30.71 -29.74 4.78
CA GLU A 49 29.57 -30.41 4.14
C GLU A 49 30.00 -31.59 3.26
N THR A 50 31.03 -31.40 2.44
CA THR A 50 31.55 -32.47 1.56
C THR A 50 32.13 -33.62 2.39
N ALA A 51 32.91 -33.30 3.42
CA ALA A 51 33.51 -34.32 4.30
C ALA A 51 32.46 -35.09 5.12
N PHE A 52 31.33 -34.46 5.47
CA PHE A 52 30.21 -35.13 6.13
C PHE A 52 29.40 -36.01 5.16
N GLY A 53 29.18 -35.56 3.93
CA GLY A 53 28.42 -36.30 2.92
C GLY A 53 29.08 -37.62 2.47
N GLU A 54 30.41 -37.74 2.63
CA GLU A 54 31.16 -38.97 2.30
C GLU A 54 31.16 -40.05 3.40
N THR A 55 30.48 -39.83 4.54
CA THR A 55 30.41 -40.83 5.63
C THR A 55 29.14 -41.69 5.57
N ASP A 56 29.31 -42.97 5.17
CA ASP A 56 28.24 -43.93 4.80
C ASP A 56 27.32 -44.47 5.94
N ASP A 57 27.52 -44.06 7.20
CA ASP A 57 26.96 -44.80 8.37
C ASP A 57 25.85 -44.07 9.18
N LEU A 58 25.21 -43.01 8.68
CA LEU A 58 24.19 -42.25 9.43
C LEU A 58 22.74 -42.44 8.94
N PRO A 59 21.73 -42.53 9.84
CA PRO A 59 20.31 -42.65 9.49
C PRO A 59 19.80 -41.50 8.63
N SER A 60 18.84 -41.80 7.75
CA SER A 60 18.39 -40.98 6.61
C SER A 60 17.81 -39.58 6.88
N SER A 61 17.78 -39.10 8.12
CA SER A 61 17.17 -37.81 8.47
C SER A 61 18.17 -36.67 8.74
N SER A 62 19.49 -36.89 8.57
CA SER A 62 20.51 -35.85 8.83
C SER A 62 21.79 -36.04 8.01
N ARG A 63 21.69 -36.01 6.67
CA ARG A 63 22.82 -36.24 5.75
C ARG A 63 23.73 -35.03 5.48
N THR A 64 23.50 -33.87 6.11
CA THR A 64 24.31 -32.65 5.92
C THR A 64 25.03 -32.26 7.21
N PHE A 65 26.19 -31.60 7.08
CA PHE A 65 26.93 -31.06 8.22
C PHE A 65 26.07 -30.01 8.97
N GLU A 66 25.33 -29.18 8.25
CA GLU A 66 24.36 -28.22 8.78
C GLU A 66 23.33 -28.87 9.72
N GLY A 67 22.91 -30.11 9.43
CA GLY A 67 21.99 -30.88 10.26
C GLY A 67 22.54 -31.27 11.64
N THR A 68 23.86 -31.16 11.86
CA THR A 68 24.49 -31.47 13.14
C THR A 68 24.31 -30.34 14.17
N SER A 69 24.53 -30.63 15.46
CA SER A 69 24.47 -29.59 16.50
C SER A 69 25.52 -28.50 16.30
N LEU A 70 26.73 -28.86 15.85
CA LEU A 70 27.81 -27.92 15.56
C LEU A 70 27.55 -27.13 14.27
N GLY A 71 27.07 -27.81 13.22
CA GLY A 71 26.67 -27.17 11.97
C GLY A 71 25.58 -26.13 12.18
N ARG A 72 24.53 -26.44 12.96
CA ARG A 72 23.48 -25.49 13.33
C ARG A 72 24.00 -24.24 14.06
N VAL A 73 24.98 -24.39 14.96
CA VAL A 73 25.57 -23.24 15.68
C VAL A 73 26.37 -22.35 14.74
N LEU A 74 27.16 -22.94 13.84
CA LEU A 74 27.95 -22.18 12.87
C LEU A 74 27.07 -21.51 11.80
N ALA A 75 26.06 -22.23 11.29
CA ALA A 75 25.08 -21.69 10.35
C ALA A 75 24.29 -20.54 10.96
N SER A 76 23.83 -20.68 12.21
CA SER A 76 23.09 -19.62 12.92
C SER A 76 23.91 -18.34 13.08
N LYS A 77 25.19 -18.45 13.44
CA LYS A 77 26.09 -17.29 13.51
C LYS A 77 26.21 -16.63 12.14
N GLN A 78 26.48 -17.39 11.10
CA GLN A 78 26.72 -16.86 9.76
C GLN A 78 25.46 -16.20 9.16
N ILE A 79 24.29 -16.80 9.35
CA ILE A 79 23.00 -16.23 8.96
C ILE A 79 22.75 -14.89 9.66
N THR A 80 23.10 -14.79 10.94
CA THR A 80 22.94 -13.56 11.73
C THR A 80 23.84 -12.44 11.23
N ASP A 81 25.10 -12.75 10.95
CA ASP A 81 26.08 -11.77 10.44
C ASP A 81 25.66 -11.28 9.04
N THR A 82 25.25 -12.19 8.14
CA THR A 82 24.74 -11.84 6.81
C THR A 82 23.44 -11.02 6.89
N ALA A 83 22.48 -11.38 7.77
CA ALA A 83 21.23 -10.64 7.92
C ALA A 83 21.47 -9.19 8.36
N THR A 84 22.37 -9.01 9.34
CA THR A 84 22.76 -7.70 9.85
C THR A 84 23.35 -6.83 8.74
N GLN A 85 24.21 -7.41 7.90
CA GLN A 85 24.81 -6.72 6.77
C GLN A 85 23.79 -6.40 5.67
N ALA A 86 22.88 -7.32 5.36
CA ALA A 86 21.84 -7.12 4.35
C ALA A 86 20.89 -5.97 4.71
N VAL A 87 20.52 -5.84 5.99
CA VAL A 87 19.75 -4.70 6.50
C VAL A 87 20.55 -3.40 6.39
N ALA A 88 21.82 -3.41 6.82
CA ALA A 88 22.68 -2.22 6.77
C ALA A 88 22.94 -1.73 5.33
N GLN A 89 22.89 -2.62 4.34
CA GLN A 89 23.18 -2.33 2.93
C GLN A 89 21.93 -2.24 2.05
N GLY A 90 20.73 -2.41 2.62
CA GLY A 90 19.47 -2.38 1.87
C GLY A 90 19.31 -3.51 0.85
N ASN A 91 19.92 -4.68 1.10
CA ASN A 91 19.95 -5.79 0.15
C ASN A 91 18.68 -6.68 0.25
N GLY A 92 17.62 -6.26 -0.44
CA GLY A 92 16.30 -6.90 -0.42
C GLY A 92 16.25 -8.37 -0.86
N SER A 93 17.20 -8.81 -1.71
CA SER A 93 17.26 -10.19 -2.19
C SER A 93 17.78 -11.15 -1.13
N ILE A 94 18.85 -10.76 -0.43
CA ILE A 94 19.39 -11.52 0.70
C ILE A 94 18.41 -11.52 1.86
N MET A 95 17.75 -10.38 2.15
CA MET A 95 16.71 -10.34 3.17
C MET A 95 15.55 -11.31 2.86
N SER A 96 15.11 -11.39 1.60
CA SER A 96 14.06 -12.32 1.18
C SER A 96 14.51 -13.79 1.18
N HIS A 97 15.80 -14.04 0.89
CA HIS A 97 16.41 -15.37 0.91
C HIS A 97 16.61 -15.93 2.32
N LEU A 98 17.08 -15.10 3.27
CA LEU A 98 17.33 -15.50 4.66
C LEU A 98 16.05 -15.82 5.43
N VAL A 99 14.94 -15.18 5.08
CA VAL A 99 13.63 -15.38 5.73
C VAL A 99 12.83 -16.54 5.14
N GLY A 100 13.35 -17.23 4.11
CA GLY A 100 12.82 -18.50 3.64
C GLY A 100 11.34 -18.51 3.28
N VAL A 101 10.92 -17.59 2.40
CA VAL A 101 9.52 -17.49 1.96
C VAL A 101 9.14 -18.71 1.11
N THR A 102 8.43 -19.67 1.71
CA THR A 102 7.51 -20.56 0.98
C THR A 102 6.07 -20.10 1.23
N GLU A 103 5.15 -20.45 0.33
CA GLU A 103 3.74 -20.00 0.33
C GLU A 103 2.92 -20.39 1.58
N GLN A 104 3.49 -20.98 2.64
CA GLN A 104 2.73 -21.51 3.78
C GLN A 104 3.03 -20.95 5.19
N ASP A 105 4.06 -20.14 5.39
CA ASP A 105 4.37 -19.63 6.75
C ASP A 105 3.82 -18.21 6.99
N LEU A 106 2.54 -18.19 7.39
CA LEU A 106 1.88 -17.11 8.12
C LEU A 106 2.63 -16.81 9.44
N ASP A 107 3.51 -15.81 9.45
CA ASP A 107 3.66 -14.87 10.59
C ASP A 107 4.54 -13.64 10.26
N ALA A 108 5.46 -13.72 9.29
CA ALA A 108 6.27 -12.56 8.87
C ALA A 108 5.60 -11.71 7.76
N SER A 109 4.76 -12.31 6.92
CA SER A 109 3.94 -11.61 5.91
C SER A 109 2.89 -10.70 6.57
N SER A 110 2.42 -11.06 7.76
CA SER A 110 1.47 -10.28 8.56
C SER A 110 1.99 -8.88 8.91
N LEU A 111 3.31 -8.72 9.08
CA LEU A 111 3.95 -7.42 9.32
C LEU A 111 4.44 -6.76 8.03
N ARG A 112 4.98 -7.56 7.10
CA ARG A 112 5.51 -7.05 5.82
C ARG A 112 4.43 -6.42 4.96
N LEU A 113 3.23 -7.01 4.88
CA LEU A 113 2.14 -6.48 4.06
C LEU A 113 1.68 -5.09 4.52
N PRO A 114 1.41 -4.85 5.82
CA PRO A 114 1.18 -3.50 6.34
C PRO A 114 2.33 -2.53 6.01
N MET A 115 3.59 -2.93 6.16
CA MET A 115 4.72 -2.06 5.83
C MET A 115 4.79 -1.72 4.33
N MET A 116 4.51 -2.68 3.45
CA MET A 116 4.46 -2.45 2.01
C MET A 116 3.28 -1.55 1.63
N LEU A 117 2.12 -1.71 2.30
CA LEU A 117 0.99 -0.79 2.12
C LEU A 117 1.33 0.62 2.61
N LEU A 118 2.01 0.75 3.75
CA LEU A 118 2.47 2.04 4.27
C LEU A 118 3.41 2.74 3.30
N ASP A 119 4.38 2.04 2.70
CA ASP A 119 5.28 2.60 1.68
C ASP A 119 4.51 3.15 0.46
N GLN A 120 3.48 2.43 0.00
CA GLN A 120 2.60 2.90 -1.08
C GLN A 120 1.71 4.08 -0.66
N ILE A 121 1.31 4.16 0.61
CA ILE A 121 0.55 5.30 1.15
C ILE A 121 1.47 6.52 1.33
N GLU A 122 2.72 6.34 1.76
CA GLU A 122 3.70 7.40 1.92
C GLU A 122 4.03 8.07 0.58
N ASN A 123 4.02 7.29 -0.52
CA ASN A 123 4.09 7.79 -1.89
C ASN A 123 5.25 8.80 -2.09
N ASN A 124 6.42 8.47 -1.56
CA ASN A 124 7.63 9.31 -1.61
C ASN A 124 7.43 10.73 -1.04
N GLY A 125 6.57 10.87 -0.02
CA GLY A 125 6.25 12.14 0.63
C GLY A 125 5.31 13.05 -0.17
N ALA A 126 4.75 12.55 -1.29
CA ALA A 126 3.68 13.23 -2.02
C ALA A 126 2.31 12.68 -1.58
N PRO A 127 1.21 13.45 -1.69
CA PRO A 127 -0.10 12.96 -1.29
C PRO A 127 -0.47 11.68 -2.05
N SER A 128 -0.91 10.65 -1.32
CA SER A 128 -1.40 9.43 -1.94
C SER A 128 -2.89 9.54 -2.27
N PHE A 129 -3.24 9.19 -3.50
CA PHE A 129 -4.61 9.20 -4.00
C PHE A 129 -5.09 7.76 -4.17
N ILE A 130 -5.80 7.26 -3.16
CA ILE A 130 -6.28 5.88 -3.12
C ILE A 130 -7.66 5.77 -3.80
N THR A 131 -7.78 5.00 -4.86
CA THR A 131 -9.09 4.76 -5.51
C THR A 131 -9.57 3.35 -5.21
N ALA A 132 -10.61 3.24 -4.39
CA ALA A 132 -11.14 1.98 -3.88
C ALA A 132 -12.39 1.55 -4.66
N ALA A 133 -12.25 0.58 -5.57
CA ALA A 133 -13.33 0.10 -6.44
C ALA A 133 -13.71 -1.36 -6.15
N GLY A 134 -14.84 -1.79 -6.73
CA GLY A 134 -15.36 -3.15 -6.57
C GLY A 134 -16.86 -3.19 -6.37
N ASN A 135 -17.44 -4.37 -6.54
CA ASN A 135 -18.89 -4.56 -6.51
C ASN A 135 -19.51 -3.98 -5.22
N PRO A 136 -20.78 -3.53 -5.25
CA PRO A 136 -21.51 -3.14 -4.04
C PRO A 136 -21.40 -4.22 -2.94
N ASN A 137 -21.38 -3.80 -1.67
CA ASN A 137 -21.32 -4.69 -0.51
C ASN A 137 -20.07 -5.59 -0.41
N THR A 138 -18.98 -5.25 -1.09
CA THR A 138 -17.69 -5.94 -0.97
C THR A 138 -16.80 -5.40 0.15
N GLY A 139 -17.20 -4.40 0.92
CA GLY A 139 -16.38 -3.85 2.01
C GLY A 139 -15.21 -2.98 1.54
N LYS A 140 -15.45 -2.14 0.53
CA LYS A 140 -14.45 -1.17 0.03
C LYS A 140 -14.16 -0.10 1.07
N THR A 141 -15.23 0.52 1.60
CA THR A 141 -15.16 1.50 2.69
C THR A 141 -14.40 0.95 3.89
N ASN A 142 -14.71 -0.28 4.31
CA ASN A 142 -13.95 -1.00 5.34
C ASN A 142 -12.44 -1.00 5.08
N THR A 143 -12.03 -1.36 3.86
CA THR A 143 -10.61 -1.50 3.53
C THR A 143 -9.95 -0.12 3.41
N ALA A 144 -10.65 0.88 2.87
CA ALA A 144 -10.17 2.27 2.86
C ALA A 144 -9.96 2.82 4.28
N ILE A 145 -10.89 2.55 5.21
CA ILE A 145 -10.76 2.90 6.62
C ILE A 145 -9.53 2.22 7.24
N LEU A 146 -9.31 0.93 6.99
CA LEU A 146 -8.12 0.23 7.48
C LEU A 146 -6.81 0.86 6.98
N LEU A 147 -6.76 1.34 5.73
CA LEU A 147 -5.56 2.02 5.20
C LEU A 147 -5.32 3.35 5.92
N ILE A 148 -6.37 4.11 6.24
CA ILE A 148 -6.25 5.35 7.01
C ILE A 148 -5.82 5.04 8.45
N GLN A 149 -6.40 4.03 9.09
CA GLN A 149 -6.00 3.58 10.43
C GLN A 149 -4.54 3.15 10.46
N LEU A 150 -4.09 2.40 9.45
CA LEU A 150 -2.71 1.99 9.30
C LEU A 150 -1.79 3.21 9.19
N ARG A 151 -2.14 4.22 8.40
CA ARG A 151 -1.37 5.47 8.29
C ARG A 151 -1.39 6.30 9.58
N ALA A 152 -2.50 6.32 10.31
CA ALA A 152 -2.61 7.00 11.60
C ALA A 152 -1.74 6.34 12.70
N LEU A 153 -1.35 5.07 12.55
CA LEU A 153 -0.39 4.42 13.45
C LEU A 153 1.06 4.83 13.18
N ASP A 154 1.34 5.30 11.96
CA ASP A 154 2.68 5.68 11.49
C ASP A 154 2.92 7.20 11.58
N LEU A 155 1.88 8.01 11.35
CA LEU A 155 1.91 9.46 11.48
C LEU A 155 1.21 9.94 12.75
N ASP A 156 1.96 10.65 13.59
CA ASP A 156 1.40 11.41 14.71
C ASP A 156 0.51 12.56 14.20
N ASP A 157 -0.59 12.82 14.91
CA ASP A 157 -1.52 13.94 14.66
C ASP A 157 -2.17 13.97 13.26
N LEU A 158 -2.41 12.80 12.66
CA LEU A 158 -3.17 12.68 11.41
C LEU A 158 -4.64 13.04 11.64
N LEU A 159 -5.08 14.16 11.05
CA LEU A 159 -6.46 14.62 11.12
C LEU A 159 -7.31 13.96 10.01
N VAL A 160 -8.41 13.32 10.38
CA VAL A 160 -9.28 12.57 9.46
C VAL A 160 -10.51 13.39 9.08
N LEU A 161 -10.67 13.65 7.77
CA LEU A 161 -11.83 14.32 7.19
C LEU A 161 -12.65 13.32 6.37
N SER A 162 -13.95 13.23 6.60
CA SER A 162 -14.80 12.31 5.83
C SER A 162 -16.25 12.77 5.66
N ASN A 163 -16.90 12.32 4.59
CA ASN A 163 -18.36 12.42 4.45
C ASN A 163 -19.12 11.28 5.15
N VAL A 164 -18.41 10.26 5.66
CA VAL A 164 -19.00 9.15 6.45
C VAL A 164 -19.22 9.63 7.88
N ARG A 165 -20.49 9.86 8.23
CA ARG A 165 -20.88 10.52 9.48
C ARG A 165 -20.85 9.59 10.69
N THR A 166 -21.09 8.31 10.44
CA THR A 166 -21.15 7.26 11.45
C THR A 166 -19.79 6.74 11.86
N TRP A 167 -18.72 7.07 11.13
CA TRP A 167 -17.36 6.63 11.45
C TRP A 167 -16.80 7.42 12.65
N ASP A 168 -16.55 6.73 13.76
CA ASP A 168 -16.11 7.29 15.04
C ASP A 168 -14.72 7.94 15.03
N GLN A 169 -13.86 7.58 14.07
CA GLN A 169 -12.54 8.21 13.88
C GLN A 169 -12.56 9.35 12.86
N THR A 170 -13.73 9.74 12.32
CA THR A 170 -13.83 10.99 11.56
C THR A 170 -13.72 12.16 12.53
N ASP A 171 -12.60 12.88 12.52
CA ASP A 171 -12.43 14.09 13.33
C ASP A 171 -13.32 15.22 12.83
N ILE A 172 -13.43 15.38 11.51
CA ILE A 172 -14.21 16.45 10.88
C ILE A 172 -15.06 15.88 9.76
N VAL A 173 -16.38 15.96 9.94
CA VAL A 173 -17.33 15.60 8.89
C VAL A 173 -17.37 16.70 7.84
N VAL A 174 -17.11 16.34 6.59
CA VAL A 174 -17.19 17.22 5.42
C VAL A 174 -18.17 16.64 4.40
N THR A 175 -19.21 17.40 4.05
CA THR A 175 -20.24 16.95 3.10
C THR A 175 -20.30 17.77 1.82
N SER A 176 -19.32 18.65 1.60
CA SER A 176 -19.21 19.43 0.38
C SER A 176 -17.77 19.79 0.03
N ALA A 177 -17.56 20.16 -1.24
CA ALA A 177 -16.27 20.63 -1.72
C ALA A 177 -15.85 21.95 -1.07
N HIS A 178 -16.80 22.83 -0.76
CA HIS A 178 -16.54 24.04 0.01
C HIS A 178 -16.05 23.73 1.41
N ASP A 179 -16.80 22.90 2.15
CA ASP A 179 -16.47 22.53 3.53
C ASP A 179 -15.09 21.87 3.58
N LEU A 180 -14.82 20.94 2.65
CA LEU A 180 -13.50 20.32 2.54
C LEU A 180 -12.42 21.38 2.33
N ALA A 181 -12.57 22.29 1.37
CA ALA A 181 -11.56 23.32 1.11
C ALA A 181 -11.29 24.22 2.32
N VAL A 182 -12.34 24.62 3.05
CA VAL A 182 -12.20 25.40 4.29
C VAL A 182 -11.41 24.63 5.34
N GLN A 183 -11.79 23.38 5.61
CA GLN A 183 -11.13 22.56 6.64
C GLN A 183 -9.67 22.24 6.26
N LEU A 184 -9.38 22.03 4.97
CA LEU A 184 -8.01 21.82 4.51
C LEU A 184 -7.13 23.06 4.68
N LEU A 185 -7.67 24.26 4.51
CA LEU A 185 -6.93 25.50 4.71
C LEU A 185 -6.83 25.88 6.19
N GLU A 186 -7.87 25.67 6.97
CA GLU A 186 -7.89 25.93 8.42
C GLU A 186 -6.87 25.05 9.17
N HIS A 187 -6.72 23.80 8.75
CA HIS A 187 -5.76 22.86 9.33
C HIS A 187 -4.54 22.66 8.42
N ARG A 188 -4.09 23.72 7.74
CA ARG A 188 -3.02 23.63 6.72
C ARG A 188 -1.72 23.00 7.23
N ASP A 189 -1.37 23.23 8.49
CA ASP A 189 -0.09 22.82 9.08
C ASP A 189 -0.12 21.42 9.74
N ARG A 190 -1.23 20.69 9.63
CA ARG A 190 -1.37 19.32 10.13
C ARG A 190 -1.48 18.34 8.95
N PRO A 191 -0.96 17.10 9.07
CA PRO A 191 -1.21 16.06 8.08
C PRO A 191 -2.69 15.68 8.10
N LYS A 192 -3.29 15.48 6.91
CA LYS A 192 -4.69 15.06 6.78
C LYS A 192 -4.88 13.81 5.94
N ALA A 193 -5.76 12.94 6.41
CA ALA A 193 -6.36 11.88 5.61
C ALA A 193 -7.79 12.27 5.24
N ILE A 194 -8.16 12.08 3.98
CA ILE A 194 -9.50 12.35 3.46
C ILE A 194 -10.15 11.02 3.05
N LEU A 195 -11.38 10.77 3.48
CA LEU A 195 -12.21 9.65 2.99
C LEU A 195 -13.50 10.19 2.37
N ILE A 196 -13.67 9.99 1.07
CA ILE A 196 -14.93 10.25 0.37
C ILE A 196 -15.55 8.91 -0.04
N ASP A 197 -16.61 8.52 0.66
CA ASP A 197 -17.43 7.36 0.29
C ASP A 197 -18.53 7.76 -0.72
N GLU A 198 -19.10 6.75 -1.38
CA GLU A 198 -20.08 6.90 -2.47
C GLU A 198 -19.57 7.75 -3.66
N GLY A 199 -18.25 7.76 -3.85
CA GLY A 199 -17.56 8.45 -4.93
C GLY A 199 -18.01 8.05 -6.34
N SER A 200 -18.67 6.90 -6.51
CA SER A 200 -19.30 6.55 -7.79
C SER A 200 -20.41 7.52 -8.19
N THR A 201 -21.13 8.07 -7.21
CA THR A 201 -22.13 9.10 -7.43
C THR A 201 -21.44 10.46 -7.56
N HIS A 202 -20.52 10.76 -6.66
CA HIS A 202 -19.94 12.11 -6.51
C HIS A 202 -18.95 12.46 -7.61
N PHE A 203 -18.22 11.47 -8.14
CA PHE A 203 -17.25 11.60 -9.22
C PHE A 203 -17.72 10.93 -10.52
N ASP A 204 -19.03 10.84 -10.75
CA ASP A 204 -19.56 10.32 -12.01
C ASP A 204 -19.17 11.22 -13.20
N ALA A 205 -18.61 10.61 -14.24
CA ALA A 205 -18.05 11.29 -15.42
C ALA A 205 -19.11 11.90 -16.35
N ARG A 206 -20.39 11.58 -16.16
CA ARG A 206 -21.52 12.09 -16.94
C ARG A 206 -22.22 13.23 -16.22
N THR A 207 -22.43 13.11 -14.90
CA THR A 207 -23.24 14.08 -14.14
C THR A 207 -22.41 15.18 -13.50
N ASN A 208 -21.19 14.89 -13.03
CA ASN A 208 -20.37 15.83 -12.24
C ASN A 208 -19.06 16.23 -12.95
N ARG A 209 -19.02 16.14 -14.29
CA ARG A 209 -17.80 16.36 -15.08
C ARG A 209 -17.19 17.75 -14.85
N HIS A 210 -18.04 18.78 -14.86
CA HIS A 210 -17.60 20.16 -14.78
C HIS A 210 -17.07 20.46 -13.37
N GLU A 211 -17.78 20.00 -12.35
CA GLU A 211 -17.46 20.14 -10.95
C GLU A 211 -16.14 19.44 -10.61
N VAL A 212 -15.93 18.20 -11.09
CA VAL A 212 -14.67 17.50 -10.88
C VAL A 212 -13.50 18.24 -11.56
N ALA A 213 -13.72 18.80 -12.75
CA ALA A 213 -12.68 19.53 -13.48
C ALA A 213 -12.35 20.90 -12.88
N GLU A 214 -13.34 21.64 -12.37
CA GLU A 214 -13.18 23.04 -11.93
C GLU A 214 -13.05 23.22 -10.43
N GLN A 215 -13.59 22.30 -9.62
CA GLN A 215 -13.55 22.38 -8.16
C GLN A 215 -12.53 21.38 -7.60
N TYR A 216 -12.74 20.08 -7.87
CA TYR A 216 -11.91 19.03 -7.28
C TYR A 216 -10.48 19.05 -7.81
N THR A 217 -10.29 18.98 -9.14
CA THR A 217 -8.97 18.79 -9.73
C THR A 217 -7.99 19.93 -9.36
N PRO A 218 -8.39 21.21 -9.36
CA PRO A 218 -7.52 22.29 -8.91
C PRO A 218 -7.17 22.19 -7.41
N LEU A 219 -8.14 21.81 -6.57
CA LEU A 219 -7.93 21.63 -5.13
C LEU A 219 -6.99 20.45 -4.84
N ALA A 220 -7.23 19.29 -5.46
CA ALA A 220 -6.40 18.09 -5.36
C ALA A 220 -4.94 18.36 -5.77
N LYS A 221 -4.72 19.15 -6.83
CA LYS A 221 -3.37 19.59 -7.25
C LYS A 221 -2.68 20.54 -6.27
N ARG A 222 -3.32 20.93 -5.17
CA ARG A 222 -2.75 21.73 -4.07
C ARG A 222 -2.59 20.96 -2.78
N TYR A 223 -3.10 19.73 -2.68
CA TYR A 223 -3.03 18.86 -1.50
C TYR A 223 -1.65 18.83 -0.83
N ALA A 224 -0.58 18.66 -1.61
CA ALA A 224 0.80 18.66 -1.08
C ALA A 224 1.18 19.98 -0.38
N LYS A 225 0.67 21.13 -0.87
CA LYS A 225 0.97 22.46 -0.32
C LYS A 225 0.12 22.83 0.89
N ILE A 226 -0.95 22.07 1.11
CA ILE A 226 -1.91 22.28 2.18
C ILE A 226 -1.96 21.09 3.14
N GLY A 227 -0.91 20.26 3.22
CA GLY A 227 -0.77 19.23 4.25
C GLY A 227 -1.68 18.01 4.13
N VAL A 228 -2.26 17.73 2.96
CA VAL A 228 -2.96 16.45 2.75
C VAL A 228 -1.93 15.34 2.51
N ASP A 229 -1.99 14.30 3.33
CA ASP A 229 -1.12 13.11 3.25
C ASP A 229 -1.74 12.04 2.36
N MET A 230 -3.04 11.78 2.53
CA MET A 230 -3.74 10.79 1.70
C MET A 230 -5.21 11.15 1.46
N GLU A 231 -5.74 10.73 0.32
CA GLU A 231 -7.17 10.79 -0.01
C GLU A 231 -7.65 9.45 -0.57
N ALA A 232 -8.56 8.80 0.14
CA ALA A 232 -9.28 7.63 -0.31
C ALA A 232 -10.66 8.01 -0.87
N VAL A 233 -10.92 7.63 -2.13
CA VAL A 233 -12.23 7.75 -2.77
C VAL A 233 -12.77 6.36 -3.06
N VAL A 234 -13.90 6.02 -2.47
CA VAL A 234 -14.55 4.72 -2.63
C VAL A 234 -15.62 4.79 -3.73
N VAL A 235 -15.56 3.86 -4.68
CA VAL A 235 -16.42 3.83 -5.87
C VAL A 235 -16.96 2.42 -6.11
N HIS A 236 -18.11 2.27 -6.75
CA HIS A 236 -18.64 0.98 -7.19
C HIS A 236 -17.89 0.42 -8.39
N THR A 237 -17.59 1.24 -9.38
CA THR A 237 -16.94 0.81 -10.62
C THR A 237 -16.08 1.91 -11.19
N GLY A 238 -14.98 1.54 -11.85
CA GLY A 238 -14.20 2.48 -12.63
C GLY A 238 -14.92 2.95 -13.90
N LYS A 239 -15.94 2.24 -14.38
CA LYS A 239 -16.59 2.55 -15.66
C LYS A 239 -17.10 3.99 -15.74
N ASP A 240 -17.77 4.42 -14.69
CA ASP A 240 -18.40 5.74 -14.64
C ASP A 240 -17.56 6.76 -13.86
N LEU A 241 -16.44 6.34 -13.27
CA LEU A 241 -15.55 7.22 -12.52
C LEU A 241 -14.88 8.25 -13.44
N HIS A 242 -14.84 9.51 -12.98
CA HIS A 242 -14.22 10.61 -13.72
C HIS A 242 -12.75 10.32 -14.08
N PRO A 243 -12.34 10.55 -15.35
CA PRO A 243 -10.97 10.28 -15.80
C PRO A 243 -9.87 10.98 -15.01
N GLU A 244 -10.11 12.20 -14.51
CA GLU A 244 -9.14 12.91 -13.66
C GLU A 244 -8.88 12.17 -12.34
N ARG A 245 -9.90 11.56 -11.72
CA ARG A 245 -9.70 10.77 -10.50
C ARG A 245 -8.82 9.56 -10.77
N LYS A 246 -9.06 8.86 -11.89
CA LYS A 246 -8.24 7.72 -12.32
C LYS A 246 -6.77 8.14 -12.52
N ARG A 247 -6.54 9.26 -13.21
CA ARG A 247 -5.19 9.79 -13.46
C ARG A 247 -4.43 10.18 -12.20
N LEU A 248 -5.14 10.68 -11.19
CA LEU A 248 -4.53 11.04 -9.91
C LEU A 248 -4.22 9.81 -9.06
N SER A 249 -4.89 8.67 -9.29
CA SER A 249 -4.75 7.47 -8.47
C SER A 249 -3.31 6.98 -8.42
N THR A 250 -2.71 6.99 -7.23
CA THR A 250 -1.37 6.46 -6.95
C THR A 250 -1.43 5.08 -6.29
N LEU A 251 -2.59 4.70 -5.77
CA LEU A 251 -2.86 3.36 -5.27
C LEU A 251 -4.31 3.00 -5.58
N ALA A 252 -4.52 2.15 -6.56
CA ALA A 252 -5.85 1.64 -6.85
C ALA A 252 -6.07 0.32 -6.09
N MET A 253 -7.27 0.16 -5.53
CA MET A 253 -7.71 -1.05 -4.85
C MET A 253 -8.95 -1.58 -5.56
N TYR A 254 -8.98 -2.88 -5.84
CA TYR A 254 -10.15 -3.56 -6.38
C TYR A 254 -10.61 -4.69 -5.44
N LYS A 255 -11.86 -4.64 -5.00
CA LYS A 255 -12.48 -5.71 -4.19
C LYS A 255 -13.47 -6.52 -5.00
N ALA A 256 -13.10 -7.76 -5.29
CA ALA A 256 -14.02 -8.76 -5.81
C ALA A 256 -14.91 -9.36 -4.73
N ALA A 257 -14.42 -9.45 -3.48
CA ALA A 257 -15.11 -10.09 -2.35
C ALA A 257 -14.86 -9.37 -1.02
N LYS A 258 -15.64 -9.69 0.03
CA LYS A 258 -15.56 -9.02 1.35
C LYS A 258 -14.18 -9.12 1.99
N LYS A 259 -13.56 -10.30 1.95
CA LYS A 259 -12.30 -10.62 2.64
C LYS A 259 -11.05 -10.52 1.76
N SER A 260 -11.22 -10.17 0.50
CA SER A 260 -10.16 -10.15 -0.50
C SER A 260 -10.03 -8.74 -1.08
N ALA A 261 -8.82 -8.22 -1.25
CA ALA A 261 -8.58 -7.00 -2.01
C ALA A 261 -7.30 -7.13 -2.84
N GLU A 262 -7.36 -6.62 -4.06
CA GLU A 262 -6.19 -6.50 -4.94
C GLU A 262 -5.77 -5.04 -4.98
N PHE A 263 -4.47 -4.79 -5.05
CA PHE A 263 -3.89 -3.45 -5.12
C PHE A 263 -3.10 -3.28 -6.42
N PHE A 264 -3.02 -2.05 -6.89
CA PHE A 264 -2.54 -1.69 -8.21
C PHE A 264 -1.88 -0.31 -8.15
N ASP A 265 -0.82 -0.12 -8.92
CA ASP A 265 -0.05 1.12 -8.94
C ASP A 265 -0.79 2.23 -9.73
N THR A 266 -1.44 1.87 -10.84
CA THR A 266 -1.99 2.86 -11.78
C THR A 266 -3.44 2.58 -12.14
N TRP A 267 -4.21 3.65 -12.37
CA TRP A 267 -5.51 3.56 -13.04
C TRP A 267 -5.52 4.35 -14.35
N PRO A 268 -5.47 3.67 -15.52
CA PRO A 268 -5.54 4.38 -16.79
C PRO A 268 -6.88 5.10 -16.99
N ALA A 269 -6.83 6.36 -17.41
CA ALA A 269 -7.99 7.25 -17.50
C ALA A 269 -9.17 6.69 -18.32
N GLY A 270 -8.88 5.91 -19.37
CA GLY A 270 -9.87 5.29 -20.25
C GLY A 270 -10.29 3.88 -19.88
N SER A 271 -9.75 3.31 -18.79
CA SER A 271 -9.98 1.92 -18.40
C SER A 271 -11.03 1.79 -17.31
N ASP A 272 -11.81 0.70 -17.39
CA ASP A 272 -12.82 0.35 -16.39
C ASP A 272 -12.21 -0.31 -15.14
N ALA A 273 -10.96 -0.76 -15.23
CA ALA A 273 -10.19 -1.42 -14.17
C ALA A 273 -8.77 -0.82 -14.06
N PRO A 274 -8.17 -0.88 -12.87
CA PRO A 274 -6.76 -0.51 -12.68
C PRO A 274 -5.82 -1.56 -13.27
N THR A 275 -4.55 -1.19 -13.42
CA THR A 275 -3.49 -2.03 -14.00
C THR A 275 -2.25 -2.03 -13.10
N ASP A 276 -1.28 -2.89 -13.42
CA ASP A 276 0.00 -2.94 -12.69
C ASP A 276 -0.20 -3.42 -11.25
N ARG A 277 -0.62 -4.69 -11.13
CA ARG A 277 -0.96 -5.33 -9.86
C ARG A 277 0.25 -5.34 -8.92
N LEU A 278 0.01 -4.94 -7.68
CA LEU A 278 0.97 -4.94 -6.58
C LEU A 278 0.88 -6.24 -5.76
N PHE A 279 1.90 -6.50 -4.95
CA PHE A 279 1.94 -7.57 -3.93
C PHE A 279 1.79 -9.01 -4.44
N GLY A 280 1.91 -9.25 -5.74
CA GLY A 280 1.90 -10.60 -6.34
C GLY A 280 0.53 -11.30 -6.34
N GLY A 281 -0.53 -10.70 -5.79
CA GLY A 281 -1.84 -11.33 -5.70
C GLY A 281 -2.83 -10.56 -4.83
N SER A 282 -3.96 -11.22 -4.52
CA SER A 282 -4.98 -10.67 -3.62
C SER A 282 -4.55 -10.78 -2.16
N LEU A 283 -4.76 -9.73 -1.38
CA LEU A 283 -4.65 -9.77 0.07
C LEU A 283 -5.93 -10.37 0.65
N GLU A 284 -5.78 -11.50 1.35
CA GLU A 284 -6.88 -12.27 1.91
C GLU A 284 -7.06 -12.03 3.41
N GLN A 285 -8.23 -12.44 3.93
CA GLN A 285 -8.61 -12.33 5.34
C GLN A 285 -8.58 -10.90 5.90
N ILE A 286 -8.91 -9.90 5.06
CA ILE A 286 -9.00 -8.51 5.50
C ILE A 286 -9.98 -8.38 6.66
N GLU A 287 -9.49 -7.78 7.74
CA GLU A 287 -10.22 -7.58 8.98
C GLU A 287 -11.39 -6.61 8.81
N LYS A 288 -12.27 -6.55 9.82
CA LYS A 288 -13.31 -5.53 9.84
C LYS A 288 -12.78 -4.28 10.52
N ALA A 289 -12.87 -3.14 9.85
CA ALA A 289 -12.79 -1.85 10.51
C ALA A 289 -13.91 -1.73 11.55
N THR A 290 -13.60 -1.06 12.64
CA THR A 290 -14.54 -0.77 13.71
C THR A 290 -15.14 0.62 13.54
N GLY A 291 -16.28 0.86 14.18
CA GLY A 291 -16.78 2.21 14.39
C GLY A 291 -17.47 2.89 13.22
N TYR A 292 -17.81 2.21 12.11
CA TYR A 292 -18.60 2.79 11.00
C TYR A 292 -19.83 1.95 10.67
N ASP A 293 -20.89 2.60 10.16
CA ASP A 293 -22.08 1.94 9.61
C ASP A 293 -21.92 1.75 8.08
N PRO A 294 -21.95 0.51 7.55
CA PRO A 294 -21.91 0.27 6.11
C PRO A 294 -23.06 0.87 5.31
N ASP A 295 -24.16 1.24 5.96
CA ASP A 295 -25.34 1.83 5.32
C ASP A 295 -25.38 3.39 5.44
N ASP A 296 -24.26 4.03 5.81
CA ASP A 296 -24.15 5.50 5.86
C ASP A 296 -24.42 6.13 4.49
N ALA A 297 -25.23 7.20 4.45
CA ALA A 297 -25.64 7.86 3.22
C ALA A 297 -24.51 8.67 2.54
N ALA A 298 -23.45 9.02 3.27
CA ALA A 298 -22.24 9.70 2.80
C ALA A 298 -22.49 10.80 1.74
N PRO A 299 -23.30 11.83 2.04
CA PRO A 299 -23.70 12.83 1.05
C PRO A 299 -22.52 13.72 0.64
N TRP A 300 -22.58 14.24 -0.59
CA TRP A 300 -21.60 15.18 -1.12
C TRP A 300 -22.24 16.26 -1.98
N ALA A 301 -21.82 17.50 -1.80
CA ALA A 301 -22.20 18.63 -2.64
C ALA A 301 -20.98 19.25 -3.34
N TRP A 302 -21.15 19.56 -4.63
CA TRP A 302 -20.22 20.39 -5.39
C TRP A 302 -20.71 21.84 -5.36
N ASP A 303 -20.16 22.61 -4.44
CA ASP A 303 -20.51 24.00 -4.12
C ASP A 303 -19.28 24.90 -3.90
N LEU A 304 -18.08 24.40 -4.24
CA LEU A 304 -16.85 25.20 -4.19
C LEU A 304 -16.81 26.14 -5.39
N ARG A 305 -16.31 27.36 -5.16
CA ARG A 305 -16.10 28.33 -6.23
C ARG A 305 -15.03 27.87 -7.22
N ALA A 306 -15.39 27.79 -8.50
CA ALA A 306 -14.46 27.56 -9.59
C ALA A 306 -13.44 28.70 -9.72
N GLY A 307 -12.25 28.39 -10.26
CA GLY A 307 -11.19 29.39 -10.45
C GLY A 307 -10.58 29.93 -9.15
N LEU A 308 -10.82 29.25 -8.02
CA LEU A 308 -10.35 29.68 -6.68
C LEU A 308 -8.85 29.98 -6.63
N PHE A 309 -8.05 29.23 -7.39
CA PHE A 309 -6.59 29.31 -7.41
C PHE A 309 -6.01 30.05 -8.63
N GLU A 310 -6.83 30.78 -9.40
CA GLU A 310 -6.38 31.56 -10.55
C GLU A 310 -5.79 32.92 -10.16
N LYS A 311 -6.17 33.41 -8.99
CA LYS A 311 -5.71 34.68 -8.45
C LYS A 311 -4.50 34.46 -7.54
N ASP A 312 -3.58 35.43 -7.55
CA ASP A 312 -2.43 35.48 -6.64
C ASP A 312 -2.89 35.93 -5.24
N ILE A 313 -3.41 34.98 -4.47
CA ILE A 313 -3.93 35.16 -3.10
C ILE A 313 -3.15 34.20 -2.20
N ASN A 314 -2.69 34.67 -1.04
CA ASN A 314 -2.03 33.79 -0.07
C ASN A 314 -3.05 32.84 0.60
N TRP A 315 -2.57 31.86 1.37
CA TRP A 315 -3.46 30.84 1.94
C TRP A 315 -4.44 31.38 2.99
N ASP A 316 -4.00 32.33 3.80
CA ASP A 316 -4.82 32.91 4.87
C ASP A 316 -5.95 33.77 4.30
N ASP A 317 -5.62 34.64 3.34
CA ASP A 317 -6.59 35.46 2.60
C ASP A 317 -7.58 34.58 1.81
N LEU A 318 -7.14 33.41 1.35
CA LEU A 318 -8.01 32.46 0.66
C LEU A 318 -9.02 31.81 1.60
N LEU A 319 -8.58 31.45 2.81
CA LEU A 319 -9.45 30.91 3.86
C LEU A 319 -10.50 31.96 4.27
N ASP A 320 -10.08 33.20 4.49
CA ASP A 320 -10.98 34.30 4.82
C ASP A 320 -12.00 34.54 3.70
N LEU A 321 -11.55 34.53 2.44
CA LEU A 321 -12.45 34.64 1.29
C LEU A 321 -13.51 33.52 1.27
N LEU A 322 -13.13 32.27 1.53
CA LEU A 322 -14.07 31.16 1.54
C LEU A 322 -15.07 31.31 2.69
N ARG A 323 -14.61 31.67 3.89
CA ARG A 323 -15.48 31.91 5.06
C ARG A 323 -16.47 33.04 4.82
N ASP A 324 -16.02 34.13 4.21
CA ASP A 324 -16.87 35.30 3.94
C ASP A 324 -17.92 35.03 2.85
N THR A 325 -17.55 34.24 1.84
CA THR A 325 -18.42 34.02 0.68
C THR A 325 -19.32 32.79 0.80
N GLY A 326 -18.94 31.81 1.62
CA GLY A 326 -19.68 30.59 1.82
C GLY A 326 -19.78 29.69 0.57
N PRO A 327 -20.53 28.58 0.67
CA PRO A 327 -20.77 27.68 -0.45
C PRO A 327 -21.61 28.37 -1.54
N ILE A 328 -21.39 27.99 -2.79
CA ILE A 328 -22.21 28.47 -3.91
C ILE A 328 -23.60 27.81 -3.82
N GLU A 329 -24.65 28.61 -3.87
CA GLU A 329 -26.01 28.09 -4.04
C GLU A 329 -26.14 27.43 -5.42
N ARG A 330 -26.52 26.14 -5.44
CA ARG A 330 -26.89 25.48 -6.69
C ARG A 330 -28.15 26.13 -7.23
N SER A 331 -28.07 26.75 -8.40
CA SER A 331 -29.26 27.03 -9.21
C SER A 331 -29.89 25.68 -9.58
N SER A 332 -31.02 25.37 -8.94
CA SER A 332 -31.86 24.20 -9.20
C SER A 332 -32.29 24.08 -10.65
#